data_AF-A0A9X9A139-F1
#
_entry.id   AF-A0A9X9A139-F1
#
_cell.length_a   1.000
_cell.length_b   1.000
_cell.length_c   1.000
_cell.angle_alpha   90.00
_cell.angle_beta   90.00
_cell.angle_gamma   90.00
#
_symmetry.space_group_name_H-M   'P 1'
#
loop_
_entity.id
_entity.type
_entity.pdbx_description
1 polymer ?
#
loop_
_entity_poly.entity_id
_entity_poly.type
_entity_poly.pdbx_seq_one_letter_code
_entity_poly.pdbx_strand_id
1 'polypeptide(L)'
;SNAPGADDNGSGSAGVLEIARVFKDIPVQHDLRFILFGGEEQGLLGSKQYVENLITPDKNRIRAVINMDMIGKLNTSTPAVLIEGSPLSEELINGLKNVASLYTNLDVKVSLNPFDSDHVSFLNKGIPAVLTIEGEDSL
;
A
#
# COMPACT_ATOMS: atom_id res chain seq x y z
N SER A 1 15.21 10.78 -20.33
CA SER A 1 14.11 10.77 -19.36
C SER A 1 14.57 11.56 -18.14
N ASN A 2 13.77 12.51 -17.65
CA ASN A 2 14.02 13.33 -16.44
C ASN A 2 13.17 12.90 -15.24
N ALA A 3 12.69 11.65 -15.22
CA ALA A 3 11.93 11.08 -14.12
C ALA A 3 12.85 10.14 -13.32
N PRO A 4 13.58 10.63 -12.30
CA PRO A 4 14.41 9.75 -11.47
C PRO A 4 13.57 8.77 -10.64
N GLY A 5 12.31 9.09 -10.37
CA GLY A 5 11.32 8.21 -9.74
C GLY A 5 11.76 7.65 -8.37
N ALA A 6 12.58 8.41 -7.64
CA ALA A 6 13.21 7.92 -6.41
C ALA A 6 12.19 7.77 -5.28
N ASP A 7 11.31 8.75 -5.12
CA ASP A 7 10.22 8.70 -4.13
C ASP A 7 9.00 8.02 -4.76
N ASP A 8 8.54 8.53 -5.91
CA ASP A 8 7.42 8.03 -6.70
C ASP A 8 7.88 7.17 -7.91
N ASN A 9 7.75 5.84 -7.89
CA ASN A 9 7.53 5.00 -6.70
C ASN A 9 8.70 4.03 -6.45
N GLY A 10 9.93 4.53 -6.65
CA GLY A 10 11.16 3.81 -6.32
C GLY A 10 11.26 3.49 -4.84
N SER A 11 10.75 4.36 -3.97
CA SER A 11 10.79 4.18 -2.52
C SER A 11 9.88 3.04 -2.06
N GLY A 12 8.62 3.00 -2.54
CA GLY A 12 7.68 1.93 -2.25
C GLY A 12 8.16 0.60 -2.82
N SER A 13 8.71 0.62 -4.04
CA SER A 13 9.34 -0.55 -4.65
C SER A 13 10.49 -1.12 -3.80
N ALA A 14 11.37 -0.25 -3.30
CA ALA A 14 12.45 -0.65 -2.40
C ALA A 14 11.90 -1.21 -1.08
N GLY A 15 10.84 -0.61 -0.53
CA GLY A 15 10.13 -1.11 0.64
C GLY A 15 9.58 -2.52 0.45
N VAL A 16 8.90 -2.79 -0.68
CA VAL A 16 8.34 -4.13 -0.98
C VAL A 16 9.45 -5.18 -1.05
N LEU A 17 10.57 -4.85 -1.71
CA LEU A 17 11.70 -5.76 -1.84
C LEU A 17 12.37 -6.04 -0.48
N GLU A 18 12.48 -5.04 0.39
CA GLU A 18 13.05 -5.22 1.72
C GLU A 18 12.14 -6.08 2.61
N ILE A 19 10.82 -5.85 2.58
CA ILE A 19 9.87 -6.72 3.27
C ILE A 19 9.99 -8.16 2.75
N ALA A 20 10.04 -8.36 1.44
CA ALA A 20 10.22 -9.69 0.85
C ALA A 20 11.53 -10.36 1.31
N ARG A 21 12.63 -9.60 1.39
CA ARG A 21 13.93 -10.07 1.89
C ARG A 21 13.84 -10.54 3.34
N VAL A 22 13.15 -9.79 4.21
CA VAL A 22 12.96 -10.13 5.62
C VAL A 22 12.08 -11.37 5.77
N PHE A 23 10.96 -11.45 5.04
CA PHE A 23 10.01 -12.57 5.16
C PHE A 23 10.51 -13.88 4.55
N LYS A 24 11.57 -13.85 3.75
CA LYS A 24 12.17 -15.06 3.15
C LYS A 24 12.45 -16.17 4.18
N ASP A 25 12.91 -15.79 5.36
CA ASP A 25 13.35 -16.73 6.41
C ASP A 25 12.38 -16.77 7.60
N ILE A 26 11.19 -16.18 7.47
CA ILE A 26 10.17 -16.12 8.53
C ILE A 26 8.99 -17.03 8.17
N PRO A 27 8.65 -18.02 9.01
CA PRO A 27 7.44 -18.81 8.81
C PRO A 27 6.18 -17.94 8.86
N VAL A 28 5.35 -18.05 7.83
CA VAL A 28 4.10 -17.29 7.72
C VAL A 28 2.89 -18.21 7.74
N GLN A 29 1.80 -17.73 8.34
CA GLN A 29 0.52 -18.47 8.40
C GLN A 29 -0.35 -18.25 7.16
N HIS A 30 -0.07 -17.21 6.39
CA HIS A 30 -0.84 -16.81 5.21
C HIS A 30 0.09 -16.73 4.00
N ASP A 31 -0.47 -16.93 2.80
CA ASP A 31 0.23 -16.70 1.55
C ASP A 31 0.53 -15.20 1.41
N LEU A 32 1.81 -14.85 1.22
CA LEU A 32 2.24 -13.48 0.93
C LEU A 32 2.50 -13.32 -0.58
N ARG A 33 2.01 -12.22 -1.15
CA ARG A 33 2.32 -11.81 -2.54
C ARG A 33 3.00 -10.44 -2.50
N PHE A 34 4.24 -10.39 -2.97
CA PHE A 34 4.99 -9.15 -3.18
C PHE A 34 4.86 -8.79 -4.65
N ILE A 35 4.30 -7.62 -4.94
CA ILE A 35 3.97 -7.20 -6.30
C ILE A 35 4.54 -5.81 -6.55
N LEU A 36 5.18 -5.64 -7.69
CA LEU A 36 5.59 -4.34 -8.22
C LEU A 36 4.78 -4.12 -9.50
N PHE A 37 3.77 -3.27 -9.44
CA PHE A 37 2.91 -3.01 -10.60
C PHE A 37 3.63 -2.10 -11.60
N GLY A 38 3.37 -2.35 -12.89
CA GLY A 38 3.74 -1.44 -13.96
C GLY A 38 2.52 -0.68 -14.47
N GLY A 39 2.72 0.50 -15.04
CA GLY A 39 1.64 1.28 -15.66
C GLY A 39 0.68 1.95 -14.69
N GLU A 40 1.10 2.15 -13.44
CA GLU A 40 0.41 2.97 -12.43
C GLU A 40 0.16 4.39 -13.00
N GLU A 41 1.24 5.07 -13.38
CA GLU A 41 1.31 6.38 -14.05
C GLU A 41 0.59 6.48 -15.42
N GLN A 42 0.06 5.36 -15.93
CA GLN A 42 -0.77 5.33 -17.14
C GLN A 42 -2.24 5.06 -16.82
N GLY A 43 -2.64 5.23 -15.56
CA GLY A 43 -3.98 5.01 -15.06
C GLY A 43 -4.17 3.61 -14.49
N LEU A 44 -3.26 3.16 -13.63
CA LEU A 44 -3.33 1.93 -12.83
C LEU A 44 -3.41 0.64 -13.67
N LEU A 45 -2.78 0.61 -14.85
CA LEU A 45 -2.97 -0.47 -15.83
C LEU A 45 -2.61 -1.84 -15.26
N GLY A 46 -1.47 -1.94 -14.56
CA GLY A 46 -1.00 -3.20 -14.00
C GLY A 46 -1.92 -3.73 -12.89
N SER A 47 -2.28 -2.90 -11.92
CA SER A 47 -3.16 -3.33 -10.82
C SER A 47 -4.59 -3.60 -11.31
N LYS A 48 -5.14 -2.80 -12.24
CA LYS A 48 -6.43 -3.06 -12.88
C LYS A 48 -6.44 -4.41 -13.59
N GLN A 49 -5.43 -4.66 -14.44
CA GLN A 49 -5.31 -5.93 -15.13
C GLN A 49 -5.18 -7.10 -14.15
N TYR A 50 -4.40 -6.94 -13.07
CA TYR A 50 -4.26 -7.97 -12.05
C TYR A 50 -5.60 -8.32 -11.39
N VAL A 51 -6.33 -7.31 -10.89
CA VAL A 51 -7.60 -7.56 -10.18
C VAL A 51 -8.72 -8.03 -11.10
N GLU A 52 -8.70 -7.66 -12.38
CA GLU A 52 -9.68 -8.12 -13.39
C GLU A 52 -9.50 -9.60 -13.75
N ASN A 53 -8.27 -10.11 -13.67
CA ASN A 53 -7.97 -11.51 -13.95
C ASN A 53 -8.13 -12.43 -12.74
N LEU A 54 -8.46 -11.90 -11.56
CA LEU A 54 -8.74 -12.72 -10.38
C LEU A 54 -10.08 -13.46 -10.53
N ILE A 55 -10.04 -14.79 -10.49
CA ILE A 55 -11.26 -15.59 -10.34
C ILE A 55 -11.83 -15.41 -8.92
N THR A 56 -13.14 -15.60 -8.76
CA THR A 56 -13.84 -15.41 -7.47
C THR A 56 -13.18 -16.13 -6.28
N PRO A 57 -12.74 -17.41 -6.41
CA PRO A 57 -12.05 -18.08 -5.31
C PRO A 57 -10.78 -17.36 -4.86
N ASP A 58 -9.94 -16.90 -5.79
CA ASP A 58 -8.69 -16.21 -5.48
C ASP A 58 -8.94 -14.83 -4.86
N LYS A 59 -9.89 -14.10 -5.43
CA LYS A 59 -10.35 -12.81 -4.88
C LYS A 59 -10.78 -12.95 -3.42
N ASN A 60 -11.58 -13.96 -3.09
CA ASN A 60 -12.11 -14.18 -1.74
C ASN A 60 -11.03 -14.62 -0.73
N ARG A 61 -9.85 -15.04 -1.19
CA ARG A 61 -8.70 -15.36 -0.33
C ARG A 61 -7.88 -14.14 0.07
N ILE A 62 -8.00 -13.02 -0.65
CA ILE A 62 -7.23 -11.81 -0.35
C ILE A 62 -7.87 -11.10 0.85
N ARG A 63 -7.19 -11.16 2.00
CA ARG A 63 -7.68 -10.57 3.26
C ARG A 63 -7.28 -9.11 3.44
N ALA A 64 -6.14 -8.72 2.89
CA ALA A 64 -5.59 -7.39 3.03
C ALA A 64 -4.63 -7.10 1.87
N VAL A 65 -4.59 -5.85 1.45
CA VAL A 65 -3.59 -5.30 0.53
C VAL A 65 -3.01 -4.04 1.18
N ILE A 66 -1.69 -4.00 1.30
CA ILE A 66 -0.95 -2.83 1.76
C ILE A 66 -0.17 -2.33 0.55
N ASN A 67 -0.59 -1.19 0.01
CA ASN A 67 0.07 -0.51 -1.08
C ASN A 67 1.03 0.53 -0.50
N MET A 68 2.29 0.52 -0.92
CA MET A 68 3.30 1.50 -0.49
C MET A 68 3.62 2.41 -1.66
N ASP A 69 3.30 3.68 -1.52
CA ASP A 69 3.56 4.70 -2.55
C ASP A 69 4.14 5.94 -1.90
N MET A 70 5.26 6.44 -2.43
CA MET A 70 6.00 7.58 -1.87
C MET A 70 6.26 7.48 -0.35
N ILE A 71 7.14 6.54 0.03
CA ILE A 71 7.50 6.29 1.45
C ILE A 71 8.91 6.81 1.82
N GLY A 72 9.56 7.57 0.93
CA GLY A 72 10.97 7.91 1.05
C GLY A 72 11.27 9.30 1.63
N LYS A 73 10.26 10.16 1.74
CA LYS A 73 10.44 11.57 2.06
C LYS A 73 9.73 11.96 3.37
N LEU A 74 10.31 12.95 4.05
CA LEU A 74 9.73 13.59 5.22
C LEU A 74 9.10 14.91 4.77
N ASN A 75 7.80 14.91 4.54
CA ASN A 75 7.05 16.07 4.06
C ASN A 75 6.25 16.81 5.15
N THR A 76 6.37 16.37 6.39
CA THR A 76 5.72 16.95 7.58
C THR A 76 6.76 17.33 8.63
N SER A 77 6.39 18.18 9.58
CA SER A 77 7.30 18.63 10.65
C SER A 77 7.71 17.52 11.61
N THR A 78 6.90 16.47 11.74
CA THR A 78 7.16 15.27 12.51
C THR A 78 7.02 14.05 11.61
N PRO A 79 7.84 12.99 11.77
CA PRO A 79 7.67 11.75 11.02
C PRO A 79 6.24 11.23 11.12
N ALA A 80 5.58 11.07 9.98
CA ALA A 80 4.18 10.70 9.90
C ALA A 80 3.95 9.74 8.73
N VAL A 81 2.86 9.00 8.81
CA VAL A 81 2.33 8.15 7.74
C VAL A 81 0.86 8.46 7.57
N LEU A 82 0.43 8.66 6.34
CA LEU A 82 -0.99 8.66 6.01
C LEU A 82 -1.39 7.25 5.58
N ILE A 83 -2.37 6.69 6.29
CA ILE A 83 -3.04 5.45 5.89
C ILE A 83 -4.34 5.85 5.21
N GLU A 84 -4.39 5.67 3.91
CA GLU A 84 -5.57 5.93 3.12
C GLU A 84 -6.29 4.63 2.76
N GLY A 85 -7.61 4.59 2.94
CA GLY A 85 -8.41 3.44 2.54
C GLY A 85 -9.88 3.81 2.39
N SER A 86 -10.76 2.85 2.59
CA SER A 86 -12.21 3.08 2.64
C SER A 86 -12.81 2.38 3.87
N PRO A 87 -14.11 2.55 4.19
CA PRO A 87 -14.75 1.81 5.28
C PRO A 87 -14.59 0.29 5.18
N LEU A 88 -14.40 -0.27 3.97
CA LEU A 88 -14.10 -1.69 3.76
C LEU A 88 -12.80 -2.14 4.46
N SER A 89 -11.86 -1.21 4.65
CA SER A 89 -10.51 -1.48 5.17
C SER A 89 -10.35 -1.12 6.65
N GLU A 90 -11.44 -0.84 7.38
CA GLU A 90 -11.38 -0.34 8.76
C GLU A 90 -10.57 -1.26 9.70
N GLU A 91 -10.75 -2.58 9.61
CA GLU A 91 -9.99 -3.55 10.42
C GLU A 91 -8.49 -3.47 10.10
N LEU A 92 -8.14 -3.37 8.82
CA LEU A 92 -6.75 -3.25 8.36
C LEU A 92 -6.11 -1.93 8.83
N ILE A 93 -6.84 -0.82 8.70
CA ILE A 93 -6.42 0.51 9.16
C ILE A 93 -6.14 0.48 10.67
N ASN A 94 -7.07 -0.06 11.46
CA ASN A 94 -6.91 -0.15 12.91
C ASN A 94 -5.75 -1.06 13.32
N GLY A 95 -5.56 -2.18 12.61
CA GLY A 95 -4.40 -3.06 12.80
C GLY A 95 -3.08 -2.33 12.56
N LEU A 96 -2.97 -1.59 11.45
CA LEU A 96 -1.77 -0.83 11.11
C LEU A 96 -1.51 0.31 12.09
N LYS A 97 -2.54 1.05 12.52
CA LYS A 97 -2.42 2.07 13.58
C LYS A 97 -1.83 1.49 14.86
N ASN A 98 -2.31 0.32 15.28
CA ASN A 98 -1.81 -0.35 16.48
C ASN A 98 -0.37 -0.84 16.32
N VAL A 99 -0.01 -1.39 15.15
CA VAL A 99 1.38 -1.80 14.88
C VAL A 99 2.30 -0.57 14.86
N ALA A 100 1.89 0.51 14.21
CA ALA A 100 2.66 1.74 14.16
C ALA A 100 2.90 2.33 15.56
N SER A 101 1.90 2.32 16.45
CA SER A 101 2.06 2.81 17.83
C SER A 101 2.97 1.93 18.70
N LEU A 102 3.08 0.63 18.39
CA LEU A 102 3.92 -0.31 19.13
C LEU A 102 5.38 -0.30 18.66
N TYR A 103 5.62 -0.07 17.37
CA TYR A 103 6.94 -0.30 16.75
C TYR A 103 7.58 0.96 16.16
N THR A 104 6.88 2.10 16.15
CA THR A 104 7.38 3.35 15.57
C THR A 104 7.02 4.55 16.45
N ASN A 105 7.55 5.72 16.09
CA ASN A 105 7.13 7.01 16.64
C ASN A 105 6.40 7.86 15.57
N LEU A 106 5.84 7.21 14.54
CA LEU A 106 5.15 7.92 13.47
C LEU A 106 3.82 8.47 13.98
N ASP A 107 3.53 9.72 13.61
CA ASP A 107 2.16 10.25 13.70
C ASP A 107 1.31 9.59 12.61
N VAL A 108 0.27 8.84 13.00
CA VAL A 108 -0.56 8.09 12.07
C VAL A 108 -1.81 8.88 11.72
N LYS A 109 -1.88 9.34 10.48
CA LYS A 109 -3.06 9.98 9.91
C LYS A 109 -3.91 8.96 9.14
N VAL A 110 -5.21 9.22 9.00
CA VAL A 110 -6.13 8.36 8.25
C VAL A 110 -6.97 9.19 7.29
N SER A 111 -7.06 8.73 6.05
CA SER A 111 -8.01 9.19 5.03
C SER A 111 -8.95 8.04 4.65
N LEU A 112 -10.25 8.33 4.58
CA LEU A 112 -11.25 7.39 4.04
C LEU A 112 -11.74 7.80 2.65
N ASN A 113 -10.99 8.67 1.97
CA ASN A 113 -11.28 9.17 0.63
C ASN A 113 -10.20 8.65 -0.32
N PRO A 114 -10.27 7.36 -0.71
CA PRO A 114 -9.19 6.72 -1.47
C PRO A 114 -9.03 7.36 -2.84
N PHE A 115 -7.81 7.69 -3.21
CA PHE A 115 -7.48 8.38 -4.46
C PHE A 115 -6.20 7.84 -5.09
N ASP A 116 -6.24 7.71 -6.42
CA ASP A 116 -5.12 7.64 -7.36
C ASP A 116 -3.82 6.92 -6.90
N SER A 117 -3.93 5.64 -6.56
CA SER A 117 -2.81 4.66 -6.55
C SER A 117 -3.39 3.23 -6.62
N ASP A 118 -2.53 2.21 -6.67
CA ASP A 118 -2.92 0.82 -6.98
C ASP A 118 -3.90 0.20 -5.96
N HIS A 119 -3.98 0.68 -4.72
CA HIS A 119 -4.98 0.24 -3.72
C HIS A 119 -6.41 0.45 -4.22
N VAL A 120 -6.66 1.49 -5.02
CA VAL A 120 -7.99 1.81 -5.58
C VAL A 120 -8.50 0.69 -6.48
N SER A 121 -7.64 0.04 -7.25
CA SER A 121 -8.01 -1.11 -8.09
C SER A 121 -8.60 -2.25 -7.27
N PHE A 122 -8.05 -2.52 -6.08
CA PHE A 122 -8.54 -3.55 -5.17
C PHE A 122 -9.85 -3.15 -4.47
N LEU A 123 -9.92 -1.90 -3.98
CA LEU A 123 -11.12 -1.35 -3.37
C LEU A 123 -12.32 -1.39 -4.32
N ASN A 124 -12.12 -1.07 -5.60
CA ASN A 124 -13.15 -1.13 -6.65
C ASN A 124 -13.67 -2.54 -6.90
N LYS A 125 -12.92 -3.58 -6.52
CA LYS A 125 -13.37 -4.97 -6.54
C LYS A 125 -13.89 -5.44 -5.19
N GLY A 126 -13.97 -4.60 -4.16
CA GLY A 126 -14.43 -5.02 -2.83
C GLY A 126 -13.41 -5.87 -2.08
N ILE A 127 -12.12 -5.67 -2.34
CA ILE A 127 -11.02 -6.28 -1.59
C ILE A 127 -10.50 -5.21 -0.61
N PRO A 128 -10.37 -5.50 0.70
CA PRO A 128 -9.79 -4.56 1.66
C PRO A 128 -8.36 -4.19 1.29
N ALA A 129 -8.12 -2.91 1.06
CA ALA A 129 -6.82 -2.37 0.67
C ALA A 129 -6.59 -1.00 1.30
N VAL A 130 -5.33 -0.68 1.56
CA VAL A 130 -4.90 0.65 2.01
C VAL A 130 -3.69 1.10 1.20
N LEU A 131 -3.55 2.41 1.03
CA LEU A 131 -2.30 3.07 0.71
C LEU A 131 -1.63 3.49 2.03
N THR A 132 -0.33 3.24 2.13
CA THR A 132 0.56 3.84 3.12
C THR A 132 1.51 4.76 2.37
N ILE A 133 1.41 6.06 2.64
CA ILE A 133 2.17 7.13 1.98
C ILE A 133 2.82 8.03 3.03
N GLU A 134 3.78 8.87 2.62
CA GLU A 134 4.35 9.92 3.46
C GLU A 134 3.27 10.80 4.16
N GLY A 135 3.70 11.57 5.16
CA GLY A 135 2.81 12.17 6.16
C GLY A 135 1.71 13.12 5.65
N GLU A 136 1.81 13.57 4.41
CA GLU A 136 0.79 14.32 3.69
C GLU A 136 0.71 13.80 2.25
N ASP A 137 -0.50 13.62 1.75
CA ASP A 137 -0.74 13.37 0.33
C ASP A 137 -1.19 14.68 -0.30
N SER A 138 -0.19 15.46 -0.71
CA SER A 138 -0.39 16.70 -1.45
C SER A 138 0.14 16.47 -2.86
N LEU A 139 -0.76 16.18 -3.80
CA LEU A 139 -0.50 16.46 -5.21
C LEU A 139 -0.06 17.92 -5.40
#